data_AF-A0A357WWQ1-F1
#
_entry.id   AF-A0A357WWQ1-F1
#
_cell.length_a   1.000
_cell.length_b   1.000
_cell.length_c   1.000
_cell.angle_alpha   90.00
_cell.angle_beta   90.00
_cell.angle_gamma   90.00
#
_symmetry.space_group_name_H-M   'P 1'
#
loop_
_entity.id
_entity.type
_entity.pdbx_description
1 polymer ?
#
loop_
_entity_poly.entity_id
_entity_poly.type
_entity_poly.pdbx_seq_one_letter_code
_entity_poly.pdbx_strand_id
1 'polypeptide(L)'
;MRLSVILGYLKPYTKHCIMAPLFKFIEAVLELFLPLVMANVIDKGAARGDAGYVLGMGAVMLLIVTVGLGCSLVCQYMASVASQGFGTVLRNAVFERINRLSHAQIDRLGIPSLINRVTVDTQQLQYAVAMLLRLVVRAPFLCIGGIIMALTIDPGLSLVVIAAIPLFLIVIILVMRLTVRLHRTVR
;
A
#
# COMPACT_ATOMS: atom_id res chain seq x y z
N MET A 1 19.58 3.07 11.73
CA MET A 1 19.78 2.75 10.29
C MET A 1 19.29 3.95 9.49
N ARG A 2 20.18 4.71 8.82
CA ARG A 2 19.79 5.97 8.16
C ARG A 2 19.01 5.66 6.88
N LEU A 3 17.78 6.15 6.78
CA LEU A 3 16.89 5.99 5.61
C LEU A 3 17.57 6.41 4.30
N SER A 4 18.46 7.40 4.36
CA SER A 4 19.22 7.92 3.22
C SER A 4 20.14 6.89 2.55
N VAL A 5 20.63 5.89 3.29
CA VAL A 5 21.50 4.83 2.73
C VAL A 5 20.67 3.82 1.93
N ILE A 6 19.46 3.52 2.40
CA ILE A 6 18.50 2.63 1.74
C ILE A 6 18.04 3.24 0.41
N LEU A 7 17.73 4.54 0.41
CA LEU A 7 17.38 5.32 -0.78
C LEU A 7 18.51 5.35 -1.83
N GLY A 8 19.77 5.22 -1.41
CA GLY A 8 20.93 5.10 -2.31
C GLY A 8 20.86 3.85 -3.20
N TYR A 9 20.37 2.72 -2.67
CA TYR A 9 20.21 1.47 -3.43
C TYR A 9 18.98 1.46 -4.34
N LEU A 10 18.07 2.44 -4.18
CA LEU A 10 16.91 2.65 -5.04
C LEU A 10 17.20 3.59 -6.23
N LYS A 11 18.35 4.30 -6.25
CA LYS A 11 18.74 5.21 -7.33
C LYS A 11 18.58 4.64 -8.75
N PRO A 12 19.03 3.41 -9.07
CA PRO A 12 18.88 2.87 -10.43
C PRO A 12 17.42 2.58 -10.82
N TYR A 13 16.51 2.47 -9.84
CA TYR A 13 15.09 2.18 -10.07
C TYR A 13 14.16 3.38 -9.80
N THR A 14 14.72 4.58 -9.69
CA THR A 14 13.99 5.83 -9.41
C THR A 14 12.81 6.09 -10.35
N LYS A 15 12.96 5.80 -11.65
CA LYS A 15 11.86 5.92 -12.63
C LYS A 15 10.66 5.04 -12.27
N HIS A 16 10.91 3.79 -11.88
CA HIS A 16 9.87 2.84 -11.48
C HIS A 16 9.25 3.20 -10.13
N CYS A 17 10.06 3.73 -9.20
CA CYS A 17 9.59 4.21 -7.90
C CYS A 17 8.71 5.45 -7.98
N ILE A 18 8.80 6.26 -9.04
CA ILE A 18 7.93 7.43 -9.23
C ILE A 18 6.70 7.04 -10.07
N MET A 19 6.87 6.24 -11.12
CA MET A 19 5.75 5.79 -11.96
C MET A 19 4.77 4.90 -11.20
N ALA A 20 5.23 3.97 -10.36
CA ALA A 20 4.33 3.06 -9.63
C ALA A 20 3.32 3.80 -8.74
N PRO A 21 3.71 4.73 -7.84
CA PRO A 21 2.80 5.58 -7.09
C PRO A 21 1.81 6.36 -7.97
N LEU A 22 2.27 6.87 -9.12
CA LEU A 22 1.44 7.67 -10.03
C LEU A 22 0.30 6.83 -10.64
N PHE A 23 0.62 5.64 -11.15
CA PHE A 23 -0.40 4.71 -11.66
C PHE A 23 -1.35 4.23 -10.56
N LYS A 24 -0.83 4.01 -9.34
CA LYS A 24 -1.65 3.65 -8.18
C LYS A 24 -2.60 4.78 -7.76
N PHE A 25 -2.15 6.03 -7.89
CA PHE A 25 -2.98 7.19 -7.63
C PHE A 25 -4.14 7.29 -8.61
N ILE A 26 -3.88 7.10 -9.92
CA ILE A 26 -4.92 7.08 -10.95
C ILE A 26 -5.94 5.98 -10.66
N GLU A 27 -5.49 4.78 -10.32
CA GLU A 27 -6.38 3.68 -9.91
C GLU A 27 -7.23 4.04 -8.69
N ALA A 28 -6.65 4.65 -7.65
CA ALA A 28 -7.39 5.05 -6.47
C ALA A 28 -8.49 6.08 -6.79
N VAL A 29 -8.20 7.03 -7.68
CA VAL A 29 -9.18 8.01 -8.16
C VAL A 29 -10.32 7.33 -8.91
N LEU A 30 -10.02 6.39 -9.81
CA LEU A 30 -11.05 5.60 -10.51
C LEU A 30 -11.91 4.77 -9.55
N GLU A 31 -11.29 4.18 -8.53
CA GLU A 31 -11.98 3.43 -7.47
C GLU A 31 -12.93 4.34 -6.67
N LEU A 32 -12.53 5.58 -6.41
CA LEU A 32 -13.35 6.61 -5.75
C LEU A 32 -14.50 7.14 -6.60
N PHE A 33 -14.41 7.08 -7.93
CA PHE A 33 -15.51 7.45 -8.82
C PHE A 33 -16.61 6.38 -8.88
N LEU A 34 -16.28 5.12 -8.60
CA LEU A 34 -17.20 4.00 -8.72
C LEU A 34 -18.47 4.15 -7.85
N PRO A 35 -18.39 4.55 -6.56
CA PRO A 35 -19.57 4.83 -5.73
C PRO A 35 -20.44 5.97 -6.27
N LEU A 36 -19.84 6.99 -6.88
CA LEU A 36 -20.57 8.13 -7.43
C LEU A 36 -21.39 7.71 -8.65
N VAL A 37 -20.81 6.87 -9.50
CA VAL A 37 -21.52 6.28 -10.63
C VAL A 37 -22.64 5.37 -10.12
N MET A 38 -22.37 4.56 -9.10
CA MET A 38 -23.38 3.69 -8.48
C MET A 38 -24.56 4.47 -7.91
N ALA A 39 -24.32 5.58 -7.19
CA ALA A 39 -25.39 6.45 -6.70
C ALA A 39 -26.25 6.97 -7.85
N ASN A 40 -25.63 7.43 -8.94
CA ASN A 40 -26.37 7.88 -10.13
C ASN A 40 -27.18 6.76 -10.80
N VAL A 41 -26.70 5.51 -10.79
CA VAL A 41 -27.45 4.35 -11.31
C VAL A 41 -28.72 4.13 -10.50
N ILE A 42 -28.63 4.22 -9.17
CA ILE A 42 -29.77 4.03 -8.26
C ILE A 42 -30.76 5.19 -8.40
N ASP A 43 -30.28 6.44 -8.29
CA ASP A 43 -31.14 7.62 -8.22
C ASP A 43 -31.80 7.98 -9.56
N LYS A 44 -31.09 7.79 -10.68
CA LYS A 44 -31.58 8.18 -12.01
C LYS A 44 -32.04 7.00 -12.85
N GLY A 45 -31.47 5.81 -12.66
CA GLY A 45 -31.84 4.60 -13.38
C GLY A 45 -32.94 3.82 -12.67
N ALA A 46 -32.61 3.25 -11.52
CA ALA A 46 -33.52 2.36 -10.79
C ALA A 46 -34.77 3.09 -10.28
N ALA A 47 -34.63 4.29 -9.70
CA ALA A 47 -35.77 5.06 -9.20
C ALA A 47 -36.73 5.54 -10.29
N ARG A 48 -36.27 5.67 -11.55
CA ARG A 48 -37.10 6.07 -12.70
C ARG A 48 -37.55 4.90 -13.58
N GLY A 49 -37.10 3.68 -13.28
CA GLY A 49 -37.42 2.47 -14.06
C GLY A 49 -36.75 2.40 -15.44
N ASP A 50 -35.72 3.19 -15.71
CA ASP A 50 -35.03 3.22 -17.00
C ASP A 50 -33.92 2.15 -17.05
N ALA A 51 -34.28 0.95 -17.49
CA ALA A 51 -33.35 -0.16 -17.65
C ALA A 51 -32.23 0.11 -18.68
N GLY A 52 -32.49 0.97 -19.67
CA GLY A 52 -31.49 1.36 -20.68
C GLY A 52 -30.38 2.21 -20.07
N TYR A 53 -30.75 3.18 -19.23
CA TYR A 53 -29.78 3.99 -18.48
C TYR A 53 -28.95 3.14 -17.49
N VAL A 54 -29.58 2.19 -16.79
CA VAL A 54 -28.89 1.27 -15.87
C VAL A 54 -27.86 0.41 -16.62
N LEU A 55 -28.22 -0.17 -17.77
CA LEU A 55 -27.30 -0.98 -18.58
C LEU A 55 -26.14 -0.15 -19.16
N GLY A 56 -26.44 1.05 -19.68
CA GLY A 56 -25.42 1.95 -20.22
C GLY A 56 -24.42 2.39 -19.16
N MET A 57 -24.90 2.78 -17.98
CA MET A 57 -24.04 3.19 -16.88
C MET A 57 -23.31 2.01 -16.23
N GLY A 58 -23.92 0.81 -16.20
CA GLY A 58 -23.24 -0.43 -15.82
C GLY A 58 -22.07 -0.78 -16.73
N ALA A 59 -22.19 -0.54 -18.05
CA ALA A 59 -21.08 -0.69 -18.99
C ALA A 59 -19.95 0.32 -18.70
N VAL A 60 -20.29 1.57 -18.33
CA VAL A 60 -19.31 2.57 -17.91
C VAL A 60 -18.58 2.13 -16.63
N MET A 61 -19.29 1.57 -15.65
CA MET A 61 -18.66 1.01 -14.44
C MET A 61 -17.67 -0.11 -14.77
N LEU A 62 -18.04 -1.01 -15.69
CA LEU A 62 -17.15 -2.07 -16.19
C LEU A 62 -15.90 -1.50 -16.86
N LEU A 63 -16.04 -0.43 -17.65
CA LEU A 63 -14.92 0.26 -18.29
C LEU A 63 -13.99 0.89 -17.23
N ILE A 64 -14.54 1.55 -16.21
CA ILE A 64 -13.76 2.13 -15.11
C ILE A 64 -12.96 1.05 -14.38
N VAL A 65 -13.59 -0.08 -14.04
CA VAL A 65 -12.94 -1.18 -13.33
C VAL A 65 -11.84 -1.83 -14.17
N THR A 66 -12.09 -2.04 -15.47
CA THR A 66 -11.08 -2.62 -16.37
C THR A 66 -9.87 -1.71 -16.56
N VAL A 67 -10.08 -0.40 -16.72
CA VAL A 67 -8.99 0.59 -16.77
C VAL A 67 -8.24 0.66 -15.44
N GLY A 68 -8.97 0.66 -14.32
CA GLY A 68 -8.39 0.62 -12.96
C GLY A 68 -7.53 -0.62 -12.74
N LEU A 69 -8.01 -1.79 -13.18
CA LEU A 69 -7.27 -3.05 -13.13
C LEU A 69 -5.99 -2.97 -13.97
N GLY A 70 -6.05 -2.40 -15.18
CA GLY A 70 -4.87 -2.16 -16.01
C GLY A 70 -3.82 -1.30 -15.31
N CYS A 71 -4.25 -0.19 -14.69
CA CYS A 71 -3.36 0.67 -13.90
C CYS A 71 -2.75 -0.09 -12.71
N SER A 72 -3.55 -0.92 -12.03
CA SER A 72 -3.11 -1.75 -10.90
C SER A 72 -2.02 -2.74 -11.30
N LEU A 73 -2.18 -3.41 -12.45
CA LEU A 73 -1.21 -4.37 -12.97
C LEU A 73 0.12 -3.69 -13.32
N VAL A 74 0.07 -2.55 -14.03
CA VAL A 74 1.27 -1.77 -14.37
C VAL A 74 1.99 -1.31 -13.10
N CYS A 75 1.25 -0.81 -12.11
CA CYS A 75 1.82 -0.44 -10.82
C CYS A 75 2.45 -1.65 -10.11
N GLN A 76 1.77 -2.80 -10.07
CA GLN A 76 2.29 -4.00 -9.41
C GLN A 76 3.57 -4.50 -10.07
N TYR A 77 3.62 -4.50 -11.40
CA TYR A 77 4.81 -4.85 -12.17
C TYR A 77 5.97 -3.91 -11.84
N MET A 78 5.76 -2.60 -11.98
CA MET A 78 6.79 -1.58 -11.68
C MET A 78 7.31 -1.67 -10.24
N ALA A 79 6.41 -1.84 -9.27
CA ALA A 79 6.77 -2.00 -7.86
C ALA A 79 7.49 -3.34 -7.59
N SER A 80 7.16 -4.40 -8.34
CA SER A 80 7.87 -5.68 -8.24
C SER A 80 9.29 -5.52 -8.75
N VAL A 81 9.49 -4.92 -9.93
CA VAL A 81 10.81 -4.67 -10.51
C VAL A 81 11.67 -3.81 -9.57
N ALA A 82 11.11 -2.72 -9.02
CA ALA A 82 11.83 -1.84 -8.11
C ALA A 82 12.21 -2.53 -6.78
N SER A 83 11.28 -3.28 -6.16
CA SER A 83 11.54 -3.95 -4.89
C SER A 83 12.50 -5.13 -5.02
N GLN A 84 12.35 -5.96 -6.06
CA GLN A 84 13.25 -7.08 -6.35
C GLN A 84 14.66 -6.57 -6.71
N GLY A 85 14.76 -5.54 -7.56
CA GLY A 85 16.03 -4.91 -7.92
C GLY A 85 16.76 -4.35 -6.70
N PHE A 86 16.05 -3.61 -5.84
CA PHE A 86 16.58 -3.13 -4.57
C PHE A 86 17.05 -4.28 -3.66
N GLY A 87 16.25 -5.35 -3.53
CA GLY A 87 16.58 -6.51 -2.71
C GLY A 87 17.86 -7.21 -3.18
N THR A 88 18.03 -7.38 -4.49
CA THR A 88 19.25 -7.98 -5.08
C THR A 88 20.49 -7.15 -4.81
N VAL A 89 20.43 -5.83 -5.03
CA VAL A 89 21.58 -4.94 -4.77
C VAL A 89 21.94 -4.93 -3.28
N LEU A 90 20.93 -4.86 -2.41
CA LEU A 90 21.13 -4.89 -0.96
C LEU A 90 21.74 -6.21 -0.50
N ARG A 91 21.24 -7.35 -1.00
CA ARG A 91 21.76 -8.68 -0.66
C ARG A 91 23.22 -8.83 -1.08
N ASN A 92 23.57 -8.38 -2.27
CA ASN A 92 24.96 -8.40 -2.74
C ASN A 92 25.88 -7.53 -1.87
N ALA A 93 25.44 -6.32 -1.50
CA ALA A 93 26.22 -5.43 -0.64
C ALA A 93 26.43 -6.01 0.78
N VAL A 94 25.40 -6.64 1.35
CA VAL A 94 25.51 -7.31 2.66
C VAL A 94 26.44 -8.52 2.55
N PHE A 95 26.32 -9.32 1.50
CA PHE A 95 27.18 -10.49 1.28
C PHE A 95 28.66 -10.09 1.11
N GLU A 96 28.94 -9.06 0.30
CA GLU A 96 30.29 -8.52 0.14
C GLU A 96 30.85 -8.00 1.47
N ARG A 97 30.01 -7.35 2.28
CA ARG A 97 30.43 -6.87 3.60
C ARG A 97 30.75 -8.02 4.56
N ILE A 98 30.00 -9.12 4.51
CA ILE A 98 30.25 -10.29 5.35
C ILE A 98 31.57 -10.96 4.99
N ASN A 99 31.89 -11.06 3.69
CA ASN A 99 33.17 -11.63 3.24
C ASN A 99 34.39 -10.79 3.63
N ARG A 100 34.21 -9.50 3.95
CA ARG A 100 35.27 -8.60 4.41
C ARG A 100 35.41 -8.55 5.94
N LEU A 101 34.58 -9.26 6.70
CA LEU A 101 34.68 -9.31 8.17
C LEU A 101 35.84 -10.22 8.61
N SER A 102 36.50 -9.86 9.70
CA SER A 102 37.49 -10.73 10.34
C SER A 102 36.81 -11.84 11.17
N HIS A 103 37.54 -12.94 11.43
CA HIS A 103 37.03 -14.04 12.26
C HIS A 103 36.55 -13.59 13.65
N ALA A 104 37.26 -12.67 14.30
CA ALA A 104 36.85 -12.10 15.59
C ALA A 104 35.53 -11.30 15.52
N GLN A 105 35.23 -10.69 14.36
CA GLN A 105 33.97 -9.99 14.15
C GLN A 105 32.82 -10.94 13.86
N ILE A 106 33.10 -12.04 13.14
CA ILE A 106 32.13 -13.10 12.86
C ILE A 106 31.72 -13.79 14.16
N ASP A 107 32.69 -14.13 15.03
CA ASP A 107 32.41 -14.74 16.33
C ASP A 107 31.61 -13.82 17.26
N ARG A 108 31.89 -12.51 17.23
CA ARG A 108 31.13 -11.52 18.01
C ARG A 108 29.68 -11.37 17.54
N LEU A 109 29.43 -11.45 16.23
CA LEU A 109 28.08 -11.30 15.65
C LEU A 109 27.28 -12.60 15.66
N GLY A 110 27.96 -13.74 15.60
CA GLY A 110 27.36 -15.07 15.49
C GLY A 110 26.87 -15.37 14.08
N ILE A 111 27.24 -16.55 13.57
CA ILE A 111 26.82 -17.05 12.25
C ILE A 111 25.28 -17.02 12.08
N PRO A 112 24.45 -17.42 13.07
CA PRO A 112 23.00 -17.35 12.93
C PRO A 112 22.46 -15.92 12.71
N SER A 113 23.07 -14.90 13.34
CA SER A 113 22.66 -13.51 13.12
C SER A 113 23.02 -13.03 11.72
N LEU A 114 24.18 -13.43 11.20
CA LEU A 114 24.62 -13.08 9.85
C LEU A 114 23.70 -13.69 8.79
N ILE A 115 23.27 -14.93 8.98
CA ILE A 115 22.28 -15.58 8.10
C ILE A 115 20.98 -14.78 8.09
N ASN A 116 20.42 -14.47 9.27
CA ASN A 116 19.18 -13.69 9.38
C ASN A 116 19.30 -12.30 8.74
N ARG A 117 20.45 -11.64 8.85
CA ARG A 117 20.70 -10.34 8.23
C ARG A 117 20.73 -10.39 6.71
N VAL A 118 21.21 -11.50 6.13
CA VAL A 118 21.26 -11.69 4.66
C VAL A 118 19.90 -12.12 4.11
N THR A 119 19.15 -12.94 4.86
CA THR A 119 17.88 -13.51 4.39
C THR A 119 16.69 -12.68 4.86
N VAL A 120 16.38 -12.74 6.16
CA VAL A 120 15.18 -12.16 6.76
C VAL A 120 15.19 -10.64 6.68
N ASP A 121 16.27 -9.99 7.11
CA ASP A 121 16.30 -8.53 7.18
C ASP A 121 16.28 -7.90 5.77
N THR A 122 17.00 -8.49 4.79
CA THR A 122 16.94 -8.00 3.40
C THR A 122 15.56 -8.20 2.79
N GLN A 123 14.92 -9.33 3.05
CA GLN A 123 13.58 -9.63 2.55
C GLN A 123 12.52 -8.71 3.20
N GLN A 124 12.63 -8.41 4.49
CA GLN A 124 11.76 -7.44 5.16
C GLN A 124 11.90 -6.04 4.56
N LEU A 125 13.13 -5.59 4.29
CA LEU A 125 13.35 -4.30 3.63
C LEU A 125 12.81 -4.28 2.20
N GLN A 126 12.97 -5.37 1.46
CA GLN A 126 12.38 -5.54 0.14
C GLN A 126 10.86 -5.47 0.17
N TYR A 127 10.20 -6.15 1.11
CA TYR A 127 8.75 -6.03 1.31
C TYR A 127 8.35 -4.62 1.74
N ALA A 128 9.12 -3.96 2.61
CA ALA A 128 8.85 -2.60 3.01
C ALA A 128 8.86 -1.65 1.81
N VAL A 129 9.83 -1.78 0.89
CA VAL A 129 9.86 -1.01 -0.36
C VAL A 129 8.62 -1.30 -1.22
N ALA A 130 8.24 -2.57 -1.39
CA ALA A 130 7.05 -2.93 -2.14
C ALA A 130 5.76 -2.36 -1.52
N MET A 131 5.64 -2.40 -0.19
CA MET A 131 4.49 -1.83 0.53
C MET A 131 4.45 -0.31 0.45
N LEU A 132 5.60 0.36 0.54
CA LEU A 132 5.69 1.81 0.41
C LEU A 132 5.17 2.28 -0.95
N LEU A 133 5.59 1.62 -2.03
CA LEU A 133 5.18 1.96 -3.39
C LEU A 133 3.70 1.67 -3.67
N ARG A 134 3.12 0.67 -3.00
CA ARG A 134 1.76 0.17 -3.30
C ARG A 134 0.70 0.65 -2.31
N LEU A 135 0.92 0.40 -1.03
CA LEU A 135 -0.10 0.54 0.01
C LEU A 135 -0.03 1.91 0.69
N VAL A 136 1.17 2.37 1.02
CA VAL A 136 1.35 3.62 1.79
C VAL A 136 0.96 4.85 0.98
N VAL A 137 1.14 4.83 -0.34
CA VAL A 137 0.64 5.89 -1.22
C VAL A 137 -0.88 5.83 -1.31
N ARG A 138 -1.47 4.66 -1.56
CA ARG A 138 -2.91 4.48 -1.79
C ARG A 138 -3.77 4.82 -0.57
N ALA A 139 -3.38 4.35 0.60
CA ALA A 139 -4.18 4.46 1.83
C ALA A 139 -4.62 5.90 2.18
N PRO A 140 -3.73 6.92 2.25
CA PRO A 140 -4.15 8.27 2.58
C PRO A 140 -5.09 8.87 1.53
N PHE A 141 -4.89 8.57 0.24
CA PHE A 141 -5.78 9.07 -0.82
C PHE A 141 -7.17 8.46 -0.73
N LEU A 142 -7.28 7.14 -0.46
CA LEU A 142 -8.58 6.51 -0.26
C LEU A 142 -9.26 7.00 1.03
N CYS A 143 -8.52 7.21 2.12
CA CYS A 143 -9.09 7.76 3.35
C CYS A 143 -9.63 9.18 3.12
N ILE A 144 -8.81 10.07 2.57
CA ILE A 144 -9.21 11.47 2.33
C ILE A 144 -10.29 11.55 1.26
N GLY A 145 -10.07 10.92 0.11
CA GLY A 145 -11.04 10.90 -0.99
C GLY A 145 -12.35 10.24 -0.60
N GLY A 146 -12.31 9.18 0.20
CA GLY A 146 -13.50 8.45 0.65
C GLY A 146 -14.36 9.30 1.58
N ILE A 147 -13.73 10.04 2.50
CA ILE A 147 -14.43 11.00 3.37
C ILE A 147 -15.06 12.12 2.53
N ILE A 148 -14.33 12.68 1.57
CA ILE A 148 -14.85 13.72 0.68
C ILE A 148 -16.05 13.19 -0.11
N MET A 149 -15.94 12.02 -0.73
CA MET A 149 -17.03 11.41 -1.49
C MET A 149 -18.24 11.09 -0.61
N ALA A 150 -18.03 10.55 0.60
CA ALA A 150 -19.12 10.29 1.54
C ALA A 150 -19.87 11.59 1.90
N LEU A 151 -19.15 12.69 2.15
CA LEU A 151 -19.76 14.01 2.40
C LEU A 151 -20.53 14.55 1.20
N THR A 152 -20.11 14.24 -0.04
CA THR A 152 -20.83 14.67 -1.25
C THR A 152 -22.11 13.89 -1.54
N ILE A 153 -22.18 12.62 -1.12
CA ILE A 153 -23.35 11.76 -1.37
C ILE A 153 -24.46 12.08 -0.37
N ASP A 154 -24.17 11.98 0.92
CA ASP A 154 -25.13 12.34 1.97
C ASP A 154 -24.39 12.86 3.20
N PRO A 155 -24.45 14.18 3.49
CA PRO A 155 -23.76 14.77 4.64
C PRO A 155 -24.23 14.20 5.99
N GLY A 156 -25.50 13.78 6.11
CA GLY A 156 -26.07 13.28 7.36
C GLY A 156 -25.51 11.92 7.75
N LEU A 157 -25.53 10.96 6.82
CA LEU A 157 -24.94 9.63 6.97
C LEU A 157 -23.41 9.72 7.09
N SER A 158 -22.76 10.65 6.36
CA SER A 158 -21.32 10.83 6.41
C SER A 158 -20.83 11.26 7.80
N LEU A 159 -21.57 12.13 8.50
CA LEU A 159 -21.23 12.51 9.88
C LEU A 159 -21.20 11.32 10.84
N VAL A 160 -22.13 10.37 10.68
CA VAL A 160 -22.16 9.13 11.48
C VAL A 160 -20.92 8.27 11.18
N VAL A 161 -20.55 8.13 9.90
CA VAL A 161 -19.36 7.37 9.49
C VAL A 161 -18.09 8.04 10.03
N ILE A 162 -17.97 9.36 9.92
CA ILE A 162 -16.83 10.12 10.44
C ILE A 162 -16.74 9.99 11.96
N ALA A 163 -17.86 10.03 12.68
CA ALA A 163 -17.90 9.81 14.12
C ALA A 163 -17.52 8.36 14.52
N ALA A 164 -17.71 7.38 13.64
CA ALA A 164 -17.28 6.00 13.86
C ALA A 164 -15.75 5.80 13.69
N ILE A 165 -15.07 6.63 12.90
CA ILE A 165 -13.61 6.56 12.71
C ILE A 165 -12.82 6.67 14.03
N PRO A 166 -13.04 7.64 14.93
CA PRO A 166 -12.32 7.72 16.20
C PRO A 166 -12.60 6.52 17.10
N LEU A 167 -13.83 6.00 17.10
CA LEU A 167 -14.16 4.77 17.84
C LEU A 167 -13.31 3.59 17.33
N PHE A 168 -13.23 3.41 16.02
CA PHE A 168 -12.36 2.40 15.40
C PHE A 168 -10.89 2.59 15.78
N LEU A 169 -10.38 3.82 15.74
CA LEU A 169 -9.01 4.13 16.14
C LEU A 169 -8.74 3.78 17.62
N ILE A 170 -9.68 4.08 18.51
CA ILE A 170 -9.58 3.73 19.94
C ILE A 170 -9.47 2.22 20.10
N VAL A 171 -10.34 1.45 19.44
CA VAL A 171 -10.31 -0.01 19.49
C VAL A 171 -8.97 -0.56 18.99
N ILE A 172 -8.49 -0.05 17.84
CA ILE A 172 -7.20 -0.45 17.28
C ILE A 172 -6.05 -0.14 18.25
N ILE A 173 -6.02 1.06 18.85
CA ILE A 173 -4.98 1.44 19.82
C ILE A 173 -5.04 0.56 21.07
N LEU A 174 -6.24 0.25 21.56
CA LEU A 174 -6.44 -0.59 22.73
C LEU A 174 -5.95 -2.02 22.48
N VAL A 175 -6.34 -2.62 21.35
CA VAL A 175 -5.86 -3.94 20.92
C VAL A 175 -4.34 -3.92 20.78
N MET A 176 -3.76 -2.94 20.09
CA MET A 176 -2.30 -2.82 19.96
C MET A 176 -1.60 -2.74 21.32
N ARG A 177 -2.11 -1.92 22.25
CA ARG A 177 -1.53 -1.80 23.59
C ARG A 177 -1.58 -3.11 24.36
N LEU A 178 -2.68 -3.85 24.25
CA LEU A 178 -2.85 -5.15 24.90
C LEU A 178 -1.89 -6.19 24.30
N THR A 179 -1.86 -6.32 22.97
CA THR A 179 -1.02 -7.29 22.27
C THR A 179 0.47 -7.04 22.51
N VAL A 180 0.91 -5.77 22.48
CA VAL A 180 2.32 -5.41 22.75
C VAL A 180 2.70 -5.70 24.20
N ARG A 181 1.81 -5.43 25.17
CA ARG A 181 2.06 -5.80 26.57
C ARG A 181 2.18 -7.31 26.73
N LEU A 182 1.23 -8.07 26.16
CA LEU A 182 1.22 -9.53 26.26
C LEU A 182 2.47 -10.16 25.64
N HIS A 183 2.92 -9.70 24.48
CA HIS A 183 4.15 -10.18 23.84
C HIS A 183 5.42 -9.88 24.64
N ARG A 184 5.43 -8.81 25.44
CA ARG A 184 6.55 -8.50 26.34
C ARG A 184 6.56 -9.35 27.60
N THR A 185 5.44 -9.95 27.99
CA THR A 185 5.35 -10.81 29.18
C THR A 185 5.71 -12.26 28.88
N VAL A 186 5.58 -12.71 27.63
CA VAL A 186 5.86 -14.10 27.20
C VAL A 186 7.35 -14.32 26.80
N ARG A 187 8.19 -13.28 26.88
CA ARG A 187 9.62 -13.34 26.55
C ARG A 187 10.47 -12.98 27.75
#